data_AF-A0A3N4NPJ7-F1
#
_entry.id   AF-A0A3N4NPJ7-F1
#
_cell.length_a   1.000
_cell.length_b   1.000
_cell.length_c   1.000
_cell.angle_alpha   90.00
_cell.angle_beta   90.00
_cell.angle_gamma   90.00
#
_symmetry.space_group_name_H-M   'P 1'
#
loop_
_entity.id
_entity.type
_entity.pdbx_description
1 polymer ?
#
loop_
_entity_poly.entity_id
_entity_poly.type
_entity_poly.pdbx_seq_one_letter_code
_entity_poly.pdbx_strand_id
1 'polypeptide(L)'
;MAILMKAAEARDIPVYFRGLVGDSIEQTAKYMMYMVSTYKVRGVQIDPVRFDRYGVKQVPALVKKCGDRFDIVYGNVALDQALNMIETRGECRNTDER
;
A
#
# COMPACT_ATOMS: atom_id res chain seq x y z
N MET A 1 -0.52 8.50 -7.47
CA MET A 1 -0.98 7.87 -6.21
C MET A 1 -2.41 7.35 -6.30
N ALA A 2 -3.41 8.15 -6.70
CA ALA A 2 -4.81 7.71 -6.75
C ALA A 2 -5.09 6.45 -7.59
N ILE A 3 -4.46 6.33 -8.76
CA ILE A 3 -4.58 5.14 -9.62
C ILE A 3 -4.08 3.89 -8.90
N LEU A 4 -2.93 3.97 -8.21
CA LEU A 4 -2.37 2.85 -7.45
C LEU A 4 -3.30 2.42 -6.31
N MET A 5 -3.88 3.38 -5.59
CA MET A 5 -4.82 3.09 -4.51
C MET A 5 -6.08 2.41 -5.04
N LYS A 6 -6.61 2.86 -6.17
CA LYS A 6 -7.78 2.24 -6.81
C LYS A 6 -7.49 0.83 -7.31
N ALA A 7 -6.29 0.61 -7.88
CA ALA A 7 -5.85 -0.73 -8.27
C ALA A 7 -5.73 -1.67 -7.07
N ALA A 8 -5.19 -1.18 -5.94
CA ALA A 8 -5.10 -1.94 -4.70
C ALA A 8 -6.49 -2.33 -4.18
N GLU A 9 -7.43 -1.38 -4.16
CA GLU A 9 -8.81 -1.65 -3.75
C GLU A 9 -9.53 -2.65 -4.65
N ALA A 10 -9.29 -2.63 -5.96
CA ALA A 10 -9.87 -3.59 -6.91
C ALA A 10 -9.34 -5.03 -6.73
N ARG A 11 -8.22 -5.18 -6.01
CA ARG A 11 -7.59 -6.46 -5.64
C ARG A 11 -7.75 -6.79 -4.15
N ASP A 12 -8.58 -6.02 -3.43
CA ASP A 12 -8.75 -6.11 -1.97
C ASP A 12 -7.43 -6.02 -1.17
N ILE A 13 -6.45 -5.29 -1.71
CA ILE A 13 -5.20 -4.99 -1.02
C ILE A 13 -5.39 -3.71 -0.18
N PRO A 14 -5.23 -3.79 1.15
CA PRO A 14 -5.39 -2.62 2.00
C PRO A 14 -4.29 -1.58 1.77
N VAL A 15 -4.67 -0.30 1.76
CA VAL A 15 -3.75 0.83 1.65
C VAL A 15 -3.57 1.50 3.01
N TYR A 16 -2.31 1.68 3.39
CA TYR A 16 -1.92 2.29 4.66
C TYR A 16 -1.15 3.59 4.46
N PHE A 17 -1.48 4.58 5.27
CA PHE A 17 -0.67 5.76 5.50
C PHE A 17 0.16 5.55 6.76
N ARG A 18 1.42 5.99 6.70
CA ARG A 18 2.33 5.96 7.85
C ARG A 18 1.86 6.87 8.98
N GLY A 19 1.23 7.98 8.62
CA GLY A 19 0.77 9.00 9.54
C GLY A 19 -0.17 9.96 8.84
N LEU A 20 -0.46 11.08 9.50
CA LEU A 20 -1.29 12.14 8.95
C LEU A 20 -0.57 12.83 7.78
N VAL A 21 -1.34 13.29 6.80
CA VAL A 21 -0.83 14.15 5.72
C VAL A 21 -0.43 15.48 6.34
N GLY A 22 0.86 15.84 6.20
CA GLY A 22 1.40 17.09 6.75
C GLY A 22 1.20 17.23 8.26
N ASP A 23 1.21 16.10 9.00
CA ASP A 23 0.95 16.04 10.45
C ASP A 23 -0.37 16.71 10.89
N SER A 24 -1.37 16.76 9.99
CA SER A 24 -2.65 17.43 10.22
C SER A 24 -3.85 16.54 9.90
N ILE A 25 -4.77 16.43 10.86
CA ILE A 25 -6.04 15.73 10.66
C ILE A 25 -6.87 16.44 9.58
N GLU A 26 -6.91 17.77 9.59
CA GLU A 26 -7.65 18.56 8.62
C GLU A 26 -7.13 18.33 7.19
N GLN A 27 -5.81 18.38 7.00
CA GLN A 27 -5.21 18.11 5.69
C GLN A 27 -5.47 16.68 5.24
N THR A 28 -5.37 15.71 6.16
CA THR A 28 -5.68 14.31 5.88
C THR A 28 -7.14 14.14 5.45
N ALA A 29 -8.08 14.75 6.16
CA ALA A 29 -9.50 14.71 5.82
C ALA A 29 -9.78 15.34 4.45
N LYS A 30 -9.20 16.51 4.15
CA LYS A 30 -9.34 17.16 2.83
C LYS A 30 -8.77 16.29 1.71
N TYR A 31 -7.57 15.74 1.91
CA TYR A 31 -6.96 14.82 0.94
C TYR A 31 -7.88 13.61 0.70
N MET A 32 -8.39 12.98 1.76
CA MET A 32 -9.28 11.83 1.62
C MET A 32 -10.61 12.17 0.96
N MET A 33 -11.21 13.32 1.28
CA MET A 33 -12.44 13.78 0.61
C MET A 33 -12.22 14.02 -0.88
N TYR A 34 -11.08 14.60 -1.26
CA TYR A 34 -10.69 14.73 -2.66
C TYR A 34 -10.54 13.36 -3.35
N MET A 35 -9.91 12.39 -2.69
CA MET A 35 -9.71 11.04 -3.22
C MET A 35 -11.04 10.29 -3.41
N VAL A 36 -11.94 10.36 -2.42
CA VAL A 36 -13.27 9.73 -2.47
C VAL A 36 -14.14 10.39 -3.54
N SER A 37 -14.20 11.71 -3.59
CA SER A 37 -15.06 12.44 -4.53
C SER A 37 -14.61 12.28 -5.99
N THR A 38 -13.31 12.40 -6.25
CA THR A 38 -12.72 12.42 -7.59
C THR A 38 -12.43 11.03 -8.13
N TYR A 39 -11.84 10.15 -7.32
CA TYR A 39 -11.32 8.86 -7.78
C TYR A 39 -12.15 7.65 -7.32
N LYS A 40 -13.13 7.88 -6.43
CA LYS A 40 -13.98 6.84 -5.81
C LYS A 40 -13.18 5.80 -5.03
N VAL A 41 -12.08 6.23 -4.42
CA VAL A 41 -11.34 5.44 -3.44
C VAL A 41 -12.23 5.24 -2.21
N ARG A 42 -12.29 4.02 -1.66
CA ARG A 42 -13.08 3.64 -0.48
C ARG A 42 -12.51 4.22 0.81
N GLY A 43 -11.19 4.32 0.93
CA GLY A 43 -10.54 4.92 2.10
C GLY A 43 -9.08 4.50 2.27
N VAL A 44 -8.48 4.91 3.38
CA VAL A 44 -7.15 4.46 3.82
C VAL A 44 -7.16 4.21 5.32
N GLN A 45 -6.27 3.33 5.77
CA GLN A 45 -5.98 3.17 7.19
C GLN A 45 -4.70 3.94 7.54
N ILE A 46 -4.59 4.44 8.76
CA ILE A 46 -3.35 5.02 9.28
C ILE A 46 -2.77 4.04 10.29
N ASP A 47 -1.59 3.51 9.99
CA ASP A 47 -0.96 2.43 10.78
C ASP A 47 0.57 2.61 10.76
N PRO A 48 1.15 3.44 11.66
CA PRO A 48 2.59 3.62 11.75
C PRO A 48 3.31 2.32 12.16
N VAL A 49 2.69 1.50 13.00
CA VAL A 49 3.28 0.25 13.53
C VAL A 49 3.60 -0.73 12.40
N ARG A 50 2.78 -0.76 11.34
CA ARG A 50 3.04 -1.60 10.16
C ARG A 50 4.26 -1.14 9.36
N PHE A 51 4.54 0.16 9.30
CA PHE A 51 5.74 0.67 8.65
C PHE A 51 7.00 0.25 9.41
N ASP A 52 6.96 0.34 10.74
CA ASP A 52 8.07 -0.09 11.59
C ASP A 52 8.27 -1.61 11.51
N ARG A 53 7.19 -2.39 11.59
CA ARG A 53 7.21 -3.86 11.51
C ARG A 53 7.88 -4.37 10.25
N TYR A 54 7.56 -3.79 9.10
CA TYR A 54 8.14 -4.20 7.82
C TYR A 54 9.39 -3.40 7.44
N GLY A 55 9.82 -2.44 8.27
CA GLY A 55 10.98 -1.59 7.99
C GLY A 55 10.85 -0.80 6.69
N VAL A 56 9.66 -0.29 6.36
CA VAL A 56 9.38 0.44 5.13
C VAL A 56 10.12 1.78 5.14
N LYS A 57 11.15 1.91 4.30
CA LYS A 57 12.04 3.11 4.27
C LYS A 57 11.57 4.23 3.34
N GLN A 58 10.81 3.89 2.31
CA GLN A 58 10.35 4.80 1.27
C GLN A 58 8.95 4.44 0.80
N VAL A 59 8.23 5.43 0.28
CA VAL A 59 6.86 5.27 -0.22
C VAL A 59 6.75 5.75 -1.66
N PRO A 60 5.85 5.16 -2.48
CA PRO A 60 4.99 4.01 -2.17
C PRO A 60 5.79 2.69 -2.07
N ALA A 61 5.23 1.73 -1.32
CA ALA A 61 5.78 0.39 -1.14
C ALA A 61 4.64 -0.64 -1.13
N LEU A 62 4.80 -1.73 -1.88
CA LEU A 62 3.97 -2.93 -1.78
C LEU A 62 4.68 -3.94 -0.89
N VAL A 63 3.98 -4.44 0.14
CA VAL A 63 4.49 -5.49 1.02
C VAL A 63 3.64 -6.73 0.83
N LYS A 64 4.26 -7.87 0.52
CA LYS A 64 3.61 -9.20 0.57
C LYS A 64 4.21 -9.99 1.72
N LYS A 65 3.39 -10.37 2.69
CA LYS A 65 3.79 -11.28 3.77
C LYS A 65 3.59 -12.73 3.31
N CYS A 66 4.48 -13.62 3.74
CA CYS A 66 4.41 -15.07 3.51
C CYS A 66 4.95 -15.83 4.74
N GLY A 67 4.06 -16.13 5.70
CA GLY A 67 4.43 -16.68 7.00
C GLY A 67 5.23 -15.68 7.82
N ASP A 68 6.42 -16.06 8.27
CA ASP A 68 7.30 -15.17 9.05
C ASP A 68 8.19 -14.27 8.18
N ARG A 69 8.07 -14.37 6.85
CA ARG A 69 8.83 -13.57 5.88
C ARG A 69 7.94 -12.57 5.16
N PHE A 70 8.57 -11.63 4.46
CA PHE A 70 7.88 -10.69 3.60
C PHE A 70 8.81 -10.18 2.48
N ASP A 71 8.22 -9.84 1.34
CA ASP A 71 8.85 -9.09 0.26
C ASP A 71 8.38 -7.63 0.26
N ILE A 72 9.25 -6.72 -0.16
CA ILE A 72 8.91 -5.31 -0.38
C ILE A 72 9.32 -4.87 -1.78
N VAL A 73 8.37 -4.30 -2.53
CA VAL A 73 8.63 -3.61 -3.79
C VAL A 73 8.42 -2.11 -3.59
N TYR A 74 9.45 -1.33 -3.88
CA TYR A 74 9.43 0.12 -3.75
C TYR A 74 9.21 0.84 -5.08
N GLY A 75 8.58 2.02 -4.99
CA GLY A 75 8.51 2.98 -6.09
C GLY A 75 7.21 2.97 -6.89
N ASN A 76 7.16 3.85 -7.90
CA ASN A 76 5.97 4.12 -8.71
C ASN A 76 5.82 3.12 -9.87
N VAL A 77 5.73 1.83 -9.55
CA VAL A 77 5.42 0.77 -10.51
C VAL A 77 3.91 0.46 -10.52
N ALA A 78 3.41 -0.10 -11.62
CA ALA A 78 2.03 -0.58 -11.66
C ALA A 78 1.83 -1.72 -10.65
N LEU A 79 0.66 -1.82 -10.03
CA LEU A 79 0.39 -2.83 -8.99
C LEU A 79 0.63 -4.26 -9.49
N ASP A 80 0.09 -4.60 -10.67
CA ASP A 80 0.27 -5.92 -11.26
C ASP A 80 1.74 -6.21 -11.57
N GLN A 81 2.51 -5.19 -11.94
CA GLN A 81 3.95 -5.33 -12.16
C GLN A 81 4.69 -5.61 -10.85
N ALA A 82 4.33 -4.91 -9.76
CA ALA A 82 4.91 -5.14 -8.44
C ALA A 82 4.58 -6.55 -7.92
N LEU A 83 3.34 -7.02 -8.10
CA LEU A 83 2.93 -8.39 -7.77
C LEU A 83 3.74 -9.41 -8.59
N ASN A 84 3.87 -9.19 -9.90
CA ASN A 84 4.65 -10.07 -10.77
C ASN A 84 6.15 -10.09 -10.39
N MET A 85 6.73 -8.97 -9.93
CA MET A 85 8.09 -8.95 -9.42
C MET A 85 8.25 -9.87 -8.19
N ILE A 86 7.28 -9.85 -7.28
CA ILE A 86 7.28 -10.73 -6.10
C ILE A 86 7.11 -12.19 -6.51
N GLU A 87 6.17 -12.49 -7.40
CA GLU A 87 5.91 -13.86 -7.88
C GLU A 87 7.09 -14.47 -8.62
N THR A 88 7.85 -13.66 -9.37
CA THR A 88 8.96 -14.15 -10.19
C THR A 88 10.32 -14.14 -9.48
N ARG A 89 10.56 -13.18 -8.57
CA ARG A 89 11.88 -12.92 -7.98
C ARG A 89 11.90 -12.87 -6.45
N GLY A 90 10.74 -12.75 -5.80
CA GLY A 90 10.62 -12.61 -4.36
C GLY A 90 10.80 -13.93 -3.59
N GLU A 91 10.94 -13.81 -2.27
CA GLU A 91 10.92 -14.94 -1.36
C GLU A 91 9.50 -15.49 -1.14
N CYS A 92 8.49 -14.65 -1.29
CA CYS A 92 7.05 -14.96 -1.19
C CYS A 92 6.43 -15.46 -2.51
N ARG A 93 7.25 -16.02 -3.42
CA ARG A 93 6.77 -16.74 -4.60
C ARG A 93 6.11 -18.06 -4.20
N ASN A 94 5.01 -18.43 -4.86
CA ASN A 94 4.25 -19.67 -4.65
C ASN A 94 3.66 -19.87 -3.23
N THR A 95 3.63 -18.82 -2.40
CA THR A 95 2.93 -18.86 -1.11
C THR A 95 1.57 -18.21 -1.27
N ASP A 96 0.52 -19.01 -1.14
CA ASP A 96 -0.86 -18.55 -0.99
C ASP A 96 -1.11 -18.23 0.49
N GLU A 97 -1.06 -16.96 0.85
CA GLU A 97 -1.73 -16.47 2.06
C GLU A 97 -2.82 -15.50 1.59
N ARG A 98 -4.08 -15.95 1.70
CA ARG A 98 -5.28 -15.13 1.49
C ARG A 98 -5.56 -14.29 2.73
#